data_AF-A0A423LNE3-F1
#
_entry.id   AF-A0A423LNE3-F1
#
_cell.length_a   1.000
_cell.length_b   1.000
_cell.length_c   1.000
_cell.angle_alpha   90.00
_cell.angle_beta   90.00
_cell.angle_gamma   90.00
#
_symmetry.space_group_name_H-M   'P 1'
#
loop_
_entity.id
_entity.type
_entity.pdbx_description
1 polymer ?
#
loop_
_entity_poly.entity_id
_entity_poly.type
_entity_poly.pdbx_seq_one_letter_code
_entity_poly.pdbx_strand_id
1 'polypeptide(L)'
;MNQQISKFLAEKNSSTGTLSATLDMLPFCQTNSVLFHEAAEDYIVFGNEDNINWVLLTVPIALEGDGPHKVACYQGHQLWEVLIDSNRCVVASGFAIVTFKRDGEHRFGVKGTADLILPDGRKVFASFDISNPLV
;
A
#
# COMPACT_ATOMS: atom_id res chain seq x y z
N MET A 1 2.14 -23.15 -18.24
CA MET A 1 1.96 -22.22 -17.10
C MET A 1 2.68 -20.93 -17.46
N ASN A 2 1.99 -19.78 -17.46
CA ASN A 2 2.51 -18.52 -17.97
C ASN A 2 3.60 -17.97 -17.04
N GLN A 3 4.82 -17.73 -17.55
CA GLN A 3 5.99 -17.30 -16.73
C GLN A 3 5.73 -16.01 -15.94
N GLN A 4 4.87 -15.12 -16.44
CA GLN A 4 4.47 -13.90 -15.75
C GLN A 4 3.66 -14.17 -14.47
N ILE A 5 2.79 -15.18 -14.48
CA ILE A 5 1.94 -15.53 -13.32
C ILE A 5 2.77 -16.16 -12.21
N SER A 6 3.76 -17.01 -12.56
CA SER A 6 4.68 -17.59 -11.58
C SER A 6 5.61 -16.54 -10.95
N LYS A 7 6.03 -15.52 -11.70
CA LYS A 7 6.85 -14.43 -11.17
C LYS A 7 6.04 -13.54 -10.21
N PHE A 8 4.81 -13.22 -10.59
CA PHE A 8 3.86 -12.48 -9.75
C PHE A 8 3.55 -13.20 -8.42
N LEU A 9 3.35 -14.53 -8.47
CA LEU A 9 3.10 -15.33 -7.26
C LEU A 9 4.35 -15.50 -6.38
N ALA A 10 5.56 -15.49 -6.97
CA ALA A 10 6.81 -15.53 -6.22
C ALA A 10 7.14 -14.17 -5.55
N GLU A 11 6.87 -13.06 -6.22
CA GLU A 11 7.03 -11.69 -5.68
C GLU A 11 6.01 -11.38 -4.58
N LYS A 12 4.78 -11.87 -4.71
CA LYS A 12 3.75 -11.75 -3.66
C LYS A 12 4.17 -12.40 -2.33
N ASN A 13 5.05 -13.39 -2.37
CA ASN A 13 5.53 -14.11 -1.19
C ASN A 13 6.89 -13.59 -0.67
N SER A 14 7.48 -12.55 -1.27
CA SER A 14 8.82 -12.09 -0.91
C SER A 14 8.84 -10.79 -0.10
N SER A 15 7.82 -9.93 -0.23
CA SER A 15 7.72 -8.73 0.61
C SER A 15 7.64 -9.11 2.10
N THR A 16 8.36 -8.36 2.91
CA THR A 16 8.39 -8.47 4.37
C THR A 16 8.07 -7.11 4.98
N GLY A 17 7.56 -7.09 6.21
CA GLY A 17 7.24 -5.85 6.89
C GLY A 17 5.90 -5.91 7.59
N THR A 18 5.32 -4.73 7.84
CA THR A 18 4.05 -4.60 8.54
C THR A 18 3.18 -3.52 7.92
N LEU A 19 1.87 -3.70 8.07
CA LEU A 19 0.86 -2.68 7.88
C LEU A 19 -0.12 -2.75 9.05
N SER A 20 -0.46 -1.60 9.62
CA SER A 20 -1.55 -1.45 10.57
C SER A 20 -2.50 -0.35 10.12
N ALA A 21 -3.78 -0.51 10.41
CA ALA A 21 -4.79 0.49 10.12
C ALA A 21 -5.87 0.58 11.20
N THR A 22 -6.37 1.80 11.37
CA THR A 22 -7.48 2.13 12.27
C THR A 22 -8.61 2.80 11.50
N LEU A 23 -9.84 2.56 11.94
CA LEU A 23 -11.05 3.22 11.48
C LEU A 23 -11.59 4.03 12.67
N ASP A 24 -11.68 5.35 12.52
CA ASP A 24 -12.07 6.27 13.59
C ASP A 24 -11.32 6.00 14.91
N MET A 25 -10.00 5.79 14.79
CA MET A 25 -9.04 5.46 15.87
C MET A 25 -9.14 4.05 16.47
N LEU A 26 -10.08 3.21 16.01
CA LEU A 26 -10.17 1.81 16.43
C LEU A 26 -9.40 0.91 15.45
N PRO A 27 -8.50 0.03 15.91
CA PRO A 27 -7.80 -0.91 15.02
C PRO A 27 -8.79 -1.80 14.27
N PHE A 28 -8.57 -1.98 12.97
CA PHE A 28 -9.32 -2.95 12.15
C PHE A 28 -8.43 -3.84 11.28
N CYS A 29 -7.15 -3.50 11.10
CA CYS A 29 -6.23 -4.32 10.34
C CYS A 29 -4.84 -4.26 10.96
N GLN A 30 -4.23 -5.41 11.25
CA GLN A 30 -2.84 -5.51 11.63
C GLN A 30 -2.21 -6.76 11.01
N THR A 31 -1.27 -6.57 10.09
CA THR A 31 -0.77 -7.68 9.27
C THR A 31 0.71 -7.57 8.93
N ASN A 32 1.32 -8.73 8.71
CA ASN A 32 2.64 -8.90 8.08
C ASN A 32 2.53 -9.49 6.65
N SER A 33 1.32 -9.82 6.19
CA SER A 33 1.05 -10.15 4.79
C SER A 33 0.92 -8.85 4.02
N VAL A 34 2.06 -8.37 3.54
CA VAL A 34 2.21 -7.07 2.88
C VAL A 34 2.79 -7.26 1.48
N LEU A 35 2.61 -6.25 0.62
CA LEU A 35 3.17 -6.22 -0.72
C LEU A 35 3.61 -4.79 -1.05
N PHE A 36 4.83 -4.67 -1.57
CA PHE A 36 5.31 -3.50 -2.27
C PHE A 36 5.69 -3.91 -3.69
N HIS A 37 4.97 -3.41 -4.71
CA HIS A 37 5.15 -3.87 -6.09
C HIS A 37 5.16 -2.70 -7.07
N GLU A 38 6.10 -2.72 -8.01
CA GLU A 38 6.15 -1.76 -9.12
C GLU A 38 5.20 -2.23 -10.23
N ALA A 39 4.14 -1.46 -10.49
CA ALA A 39 3.26 -1.63 -11.64
C ALA A 39 3.70 -0.69 -12.78
N ALA A 40 2.85 -0.47 -13.80
CA ALA A 40 3.23 0.30 -14.98
C ALA A 40 3.57 1.77 -14.68
N GLU A 41 2.76 2.44 -13.86
CA GLU A 41 2.90 3.88 -13.54
C GLU A 41 2.97 4.17 -12.04
N ASP A 42 2.60 3.17 -11.22
CA ASP A 42 2.45 3.30 -9.79
C ASP A 42 3.16 2.16 -9.05
N TYR A 43 3.65 2.44 -7.86
CA TYR A 43 3.90 1.44 -6.83
C TYR A 43 2.60 1.11 -6.11
N ILE A 44 2.34 -0.18 -5.94
CA ILE A 44 1.27 -0.72 -5.11
C ILE A 44 1.82 -0.94 -3.70
N VAL A 45 1.12 -0.39 -2.70
CA VAL A 45 1.33 -0.63 -1.27
C VAL A 45 0.10 -1.33 -0.75
N PHE A 46 0.26 -2.56 -0.27
CA PHE A 46 -0.87 -3.39 0.13
C PHE A 46 -0.59 -4.15 1.42
N GLY A 47 -1.60 -4.28 2.27
CA GLY A 47 -1.59 -5.12 3.46
C GLY A 47 -2.92 -5.87 3.57
N ASN A 48 -2.84 -7.18 3.81
CA ASN A 48 -3.99 -8.08 3.86
C ASN A 48 -4.05 -8.85 5.18
N GLU A 49 -5.17 -8.83 5.85
CA GLU A 49 -5.49 -9.65 7.00
C GLU A 49 -6.56 -10.66 6.57
N ASP A 50 -6.11 -11.81 6.08
CA ASP A 50 -6.92 -12.98 5.71
C ASP A 50 -8.08 -12.72 4.72
N ASN A 51 -7.96 -11.70 3.86
CA ASN A 51 -9.01 -11.22 2.97
C ASN A 51 -10.28 -10.73 3.68
N ILE A 52 -10.22 -10.50 4.99
CA ILE A 52 -11.31 -9.94 5.80
C ILE A 52 -11.11 -8.42 5.90
N ASN A 53 -9.87 -8.00 6.14
CA ASN A 53 -9.48 -6.59 6.17
C ASN A 53 -8.26 -6.36 5.27
N TRP A 54 -8.27 -5.29 4.49
CA TRP A 54 -7.07 -4.91 3.74
C TRP A 54 -7.05 -3.41 3.44
N VAL A 55 -5.85 -2.92 3.14
CA VAL A 55 -5.60 -1.55 2.67
C VAL A 55 -4.77 -1.64 1.39
N LEU A 56 -5.20 -0.94 0.34
CA LEU A 56 -4.48 -0.78 -0.92
C LEU A 56 -4.31 0.71 -1.21
N LEU A 57 -3.06 1.11 -1.41
CA LEU A 57 -2.67 2.45 -1.85
C LEU A 57 -1.82 2.33 -3.11
N THR A 58 -1.87 3.36 -3.94
CA THR A 58 -0.98 3.54 -5.09
C THR A 58 -0.17 4.82 -4.97
N VAL A 59 1.10 4.75 -5.35
CA VAL A 59 2.07 5.83 -5.23
C VAL A 59 2.78 6.01 -6.59
N PRO A 60 2.78 7.20 -7.20
CA PRO A 60 3.37 7.36 -8.54
C PRO A 60 4.87 7.01 -8.58
N ILE A 61 5.30 6.30 -9.61
CA ILE A 61 6.73 5.95 -9.81
C ILE A 61 7.57 7.20 -10.10
N ALA A 62 6.97 8.17 -10.78
CA ALA A 62 7.60 9.42 -11.22
C ALA A 62 8.04 10.38 -10.10
N LEU A 63 7.72 10.09 -8.84
CA LEU A 63 8.20 10.90 -7.71
C LEU A 63 9.73 10.90 -7.69
N GLU A 64 10.37 12.07 -7.63
CA GLU A 64 11.83 12.19 -7.62
C GLU A 64 12.41 12.06 -6.20
N GLY A 65 13.53 11.34 -6.05
CA GLY A 65 14.16 11.10 -4.75
C GLY A 65 13.35 10.17 -3.84
N ASP A 66 13.75 10.07 -2.57
CA ASP A 66 13.22 9.03 -1.67
C ASP A 66 12.08 9.52 -0.78
N GLY A 67 11.84 10.83 -0.70
CA GLY A 67 10.80 11.42 0.15
C GLY A 67 11.34 11.98 1.46
N PRO A 68 10.46 12.32 2.42
CA PRO A 68 9.04 12.02 2.43
C PRO A 68 8.25 12.77 1.35
N HIS A 69 7.42 12.04 0.60
CA HIS A 69 6.51 12.56 -0.40
C HIS A 69 5.08 12.57 0.13
N LYS A 70 4.37 13.68 -0.03
CA LYS A 70 2.94 13.75 0.26
C LYS A 70 2.16 13.51 -1.03
N VAL A 71 1.46 12.38 -1.10
CA VAL A 71 0.67 11.94 -2.25
C VAL A 71 -0.80 12.09 -1.89
N ALA A 72 -1.50 13.03 -2.53
CA ALA A 72 -2.96 13.14 -2.38
C ALA A 72 -3.65 11.94 -3.06
N CYS A 73 -4.78 11.48 -2.55
CA CYS A 73 -5.59 10.47 -3.21
C CYS A 73 -5.97 10.93 -4.64
N TYR A 74 -5.77 10.08 -5.63
CA TYR A 74 -6.05 10.37 -7.05
C TYR A 74 -6.75 9.17 -7.70
N GLN A 75 -7.42 9.42 -8.82
CA GLN A 75 -8.00 8.35 -9.65
C GLN A 75 -6.97 7.91 -10.68
N GLY A 76 -6.04 7.04 -10.25
CA GLY A 76 -5.08 6.38 -11.13
C GLY A 76 -5.67 5.14 -11.81
N HIS A 77 -4.80 4.31 -12.38
CA HIS A 77 -5.18 3.02 -12.96
C HIS A 77 -5.77 2.04 -11.93
N GLN A 78 -5.28 2.11 -10.69
CA GLN A 78 -5.81 1.38 -9.55
C GLN A 78 -6.24 2.38 -8.48
N LEU A 79 -7.49 2.24 -8.01
CA LEU A 79 -8.05 3.11 -6.97
C LEU A 79 -7.52 2.75 -5.59
N TRP A 80 -7.42 3.74 -4.71
CA TRP A 80 -7.17 3.51 -3.30
C TRP A 80 -8.41 2.89 -2.65
N GLU A 81 -8.22 1.82 -1.91
CA GLU A 81 -9.31 0.99 -1.41
C GLU A 81 -8.99 0.42 -0.04
N VAL A 82 -10.05 0.25 0.75
CA VAL A 82 -10.00 -0.49 2.00
C VAL A 82 -11.09 -1.57 2.01
N LEU A 83 -10.81 -2.68 2.67
CA LEU A 83 -11.81 -3.67 3.04
C LEU A 83 -11.87 -3.71 4.56
N ILE A 84 -13.07 -3.55 5.10
CA ILE A 84 -13.34 -3.55 6.54
C ILE A 84 -14.48 -4.53 6.78
N ASP A 85 -14.21 -5.61 7.51
CA ASP A 85 -15.17 -6.69 7.77
C ASP A 85 -15.84 -7.20 6.48
N SER A 86 -15.03 -7.47 5.44
CA SER A 86 -15.49 -7.89 4.10
C SER A 86 -16.28 -6.85 3.30
N ASN A 87 -16.40 -5.61 3.78
CA ASN A 87 -17.04 -4.52 3.04
C ASN A 87 -15.99 -3.67 2.32
N ARG A 88 -16.03 -3.67 0.98
CA ARG A 88 -15.07 -2.92 0.15
C ARG A 88 -15.51 -1.48 0.03
N CYS A 89 -14.61 -0.55 0.31
CA CYS A 89 -14.83 0.88 0.18
C CYS A 89 -13.70 1.52 -0.64
N VAL A 90 -14.08 2.24 -1.70
CA VAL A 90 -13.16 3.11 -2.42
C VAL A 90 -12.94 4.36 -1.57
N VAL A 91 -11.69 4.76 -1.41
CA VAL A 91 -11.32 5.97 -0.65
C VAL A 91 -11.84 7.20 -1.40
N ALA A 92 -12.52 8.10 -0.68
CA ALA A 92 -13.10 9.30 -1.27
C ALA A 92 -12.08 10.43 -1.39
N SER A 93 -11.24 10.61 -0.37
CA SER A 93 -10.16 11.60 -0.35
C SER A 93 -9.13 11.26 0.73
N GLY A 94 -8.00 11.96 0.74
CA GLY A 94 -6.96 11.75 1.73
C GLY A 94 -5.56 11.98 1.16
N PHE A 95 -4.55 11.58 1.91
CA PHE A 95 -3.17 11.56 1.45
C PHE A 95 -2.36 10.46 2.12
N ALA A 96 -1.27 10.07 1.48
CA ALA A 96 -0.22 9.25 2.05
C ALA A 96 1.08 10.05 2.15
N ILE A 97 1.86 9.84 3.22
CA ILE A 97 3.22 10.31 3.36
C ILE A 97 4.13 9.11 3.22
N VAL A 98 4.95 9.08 2.17
CA VAL A 98 5.76 7.91 1.81
C VAL A 98 7.23 8.26 1.73
N THR A 99 8.08 7.37 2.22
CA THR A 99 9.52 7.39 2.03
C THR A 99 9.95 6.06 1.42
N PHE A 100 10.54 6.10 0.24
CA PHE A 100 11.08 4.92 -0.42
C PHE A 100 12.36 4.46 0.27
N LYS A 101 12.55 3.13 0.30
CA LYS A 101 13.82 2.51 0.67
C LYS A 101 14.55 2.17 -0.62
N ARG A 102 15.81 2.59 -0.72
CA ARG A 102 16.60 2.49 -1.95
C ARG A 102 17.92 1.79 -1.70
N ASP A 103 18.33 0.99 -2.69
CA ASP A 103 19.68 0.46 -2.83
C ASP A 103 20.16 0.77 -4.26
N GLY A 104 21.20 1.58 -4.41
CA GLY A 104 21.62 2.13 -5.71
C GLY A 104 20.47 2.89 -6.39
N GLU A 105 20.10 2.49 -7.61
CA GLU A 105 18.96 3.06 -8.34
C GLU A 105 17.62 2.37 -8.03
N HIS A 106 17.64 1.26 -7.27
CA HIS A 106 16.48 0.41 -7.07
C HIS A 106 15.72 0.77 -5.79
N ARG A 107 14.42 1.07 -5.92
CA ARG A 107 13.49 1.18 -4.79
C ARG A 107 13.02 -0.21 -4.39
N PHE A 108 13.56 -0.73 -3.29
CA PHE A 108 13.22 -2.06 -2.80
C PHE A 108 12.12 -2.05 -1.74
N GLY A 109 11.68 -0.89 -1.26
CA GLY A 109 10.66 -0.83 -0.21
C GLY A 109 10.07 0.55 0.01
N VAL A 110 9.17 0.63 0.98
CA VAL A 110 8.48 1.86 1.33
C VAL A 110 8.12 1.86 2.82
N LYS A 111 8.23 3.02 3.46
CA LYS A 111 7.68 3.29 4.78
C LYS A 111 6.80 4.52 4.73
N GLY A 112 5.76 4.59 5.54
CA GLY A 112 4.87 5.73 5.50
C GLY A 112 3.63 5.61 6.35
N THR A 113 2.80 6.64 6.24
CA THR A 113 1.47 6.72 6.83
C THR A 113 0.45 7.19 5.80
N ALA A 114 -0.83 6.95 6.04
CA ALA A 114 -1.91 7.50 5.24
C ALA A 114 -3.09 7.95 6.11
N ASP A 115 -3.63 9.12 5.77
CA ASP A 115 -4.84 9.71 6.34
C ASP A 115 -5.91 9.73 5.25
N LEU A 116 -6.91 8.86 5.38
CA LEU A 116 -7.92 8.58 4.37
C LEU A 116 -9.32 8.92 4.89
N ILE A 117 -10.19 9.36 3.99
CA ILE A 117 -11.59 9.65 4.26
C ILE A 117 -12.43 8.75 3.35
N LEU A 118 -13.33 7.96 3.96
CA LEU A 118 -14.28 7.11 3.27
C LEU A 118 -15.51 7.91 2.79
N PRO A 119 -16.31 7.38 1.85
CA PRO A 119 -17.48 8.10 1.32
C PRO A 119 -18.52 8.50 2.37
N ASP A 120 -18.59 7.78 3.49
CA ASP A 120 -19.48 8.07 4.63
C ASP A 120 -18.87 9.04 5.67
N GLY A 121 -17.66 9.56 5.40
CA GLY A 121 -16.96 10.51 6.26
C GLY A 121 -16.12 9.87 7.37
N ARG A 122 -16.15 8.54 7.53
CA ARG A 122 -15.26 7.85 8.47
C ARG A 122 -13.81 7.98 8.04
N LYS A 123 -12.90 8.00 9.02
CA LYS A 123 -11.48 8.22 8.79
C LYS A 123 -10.70 6.93 8.95
N VAL A 124 -9.86 6.61 7.97
CA VAL A 124 -8.90 5.52 8.07
C VAL A 124 -7.50 6.12 8.22
N PHE A 125 -6.78 5.69 9.26
CA PHE A 125 -5.35 5.94 9.38
C PHE A 125 -4.59 4.64 9.16
N ALA A 126 -3.59 4.64 8.29
CA ALA A 126 -2.70 3.50 8.06
C ALA A 126 -1.24 3.85 8.33
N SER A 127 -0.46 2.89 8.82
CA SER A 127 0.99 2.95 8.96
C SER A 127 1.60 1.71 8.36
N PHE A 128 2.67 1.85 7.59
CA PHE A 128 3.31 0.74 6.90
C PHE A 128 4.81 0.88 6.84
N ASP A 129 5.49 -0.26 6.88
CA ASP A 129 6.93 -0.38 6.70
C ASP A 129 7.23 -1.70 6.00
N ILE A 130 7.51 -1.65 4.69
CA ILE A 130 7.57 -2.80 3.79
C ILE A 130 8.91 -2.81 3.05
N SER A 131 9.48 -3.99 2.87
CA SER A 131 10.71 -4.24 2.12
C SER A 131 10.57 -5.49 1.26
N ASN A 132 11.07 -5.43 0.03
CA ASN A 132 11.36 -6.59 -0.80
C ASN A 132 12.80 -7.05 -0.52
N PRO A 133 13.12 -8.34 -0.76
CA PRO A 133 14.49 -8.81 -0.71
C PRO A 133 15.33 -8.07 -1.76
N LEU A 134 16.55 -7.70 -1.37
CA LEU A 134 17.57 -7.24 -2.31
C LEU A 134 18.00 -8.45 -3.15
N VAL A 135 18.06 -8.25 -4.47
CA VAL A 135 18.47 -9.27 -5.45
C VAL A 135 19.96 -9.18 -5.70
#